data_AF-A0A6G0VIF4-F1
#
_entry.id   AF-A0A6G0VIF4-F1
#
_cell.length_a   1.000
_cell.length_b   1.000
_cell.length_c   1.000
_cell.angle_alpha   90.00
_cell.angle_beta   90.00
_cell.angle_gamma   90.00
#
_symmetry.space_group_name_H-M   'P 1'
#
loop_
_entity.id
_entity.type
_entity.pdbx_description
1 polymer ?
#
loop_
_entity_poly.entity_id
_entity_poly.type
_entity_poly.pdbx_seq_one_letter_code
_entity_poly.pdbx_strand_id
1 'polypeptide(L)'
;MSDIVVETNDVWMDISMHLNGRISKNALHLFIHNGRHGVKEALGLLPIVQENKNQMKKPDELYFQTDSDLTDDSDNPDFCQKKNLSTFSPSEWQQIQPQEVIYKANDKNRPMRSCRSYYVLPKGSWTPLLAEHFWDHTNLPCCISFKRAKVFTEGNVYICVIGRCSICCSHFKGIVKEKPSGNSRFVKLIT
;
A
#
# COMPACT_ATOMS: atom_id res chain seq x y z
N MET A 1 8.28 -24.49 20.89
CA MET A 1 7.62 -23.95 19.69
C MET A 1 6.18 -23.71 20.08
N SER A 2 5.81 -22.45 20.27
CA SER A 2 4.47 -22.09 20.76
C SER A 2 3.61 -21.77 19.54
N ASP A 3 2.80 -22.73 19.09
CA ASP A 3 1.97 -22.55 17.90
C ASP A 3 0.79 -21.63 18.19
N ILE A 4 0.64 -20.59 17.38
CA ILE A 4 -0.50 -19.66 17.46
C ILE A 4 -1.75 -20.42 17.02
N VAL A 5 -2.78 -20.40 17.86
CA VAL A 5 -4.01 -21.13 17.63
C VAL A 5 -4.82 -20.53 16.48
N VAL A 6 -5.45 -21.40 15.68
CA VAL A 6 -6.23 -21.05 14.48
C VAL A 6 -7.32 -20.01 14.77
N GLU A 7 -7.65 -19.18 13.78
CA GLU A 7 -8.64 -18.08 13.84
C GLU A 7 -10.00 -18.45 14.44
N THR A 8 -10.42 -19.71 14.28
CA THR A 8 -11.71 -20.21 14.75
C THR A 8 -11.76 -20.52 16.24
N ASN A 9 -10.64 -20.44 16.95
CA ASN A 9 -10.59 -20.78 18.37
C ASN A 9 -11.30 -19.74 19.24
N ASP A 10 -12.09 -20.21 20.21
CA ASP A 10 -12.89 -19.38 21.11
C ASP A 10 -12.07 -18.46 22.00
N VAL A 11 -10.78 -18.75 22.22
CA VAL A 11 -9.84 -17.88 22.95
C VAL A 11 -9.80 -16.47 22.34
N TRP A 12 -9.94 -16.32 21.02
CA TRP A 12 -9.98 -15.01 20.38
C TRP A 12 -11.26 -14.22 20.70
N MET A 13 -12.37 -14.93 20.93
CA MET A 13 -13.62 -14.33 21.38
C MET A 13 -13.50 -13.85 22.82
N ASP A 14 -12.90 -14.66 23.70
CA ASP A 14 -12.73 -14.34 25.11
C ASP A 14 -11.83 -13.11 25.32
N ILE A 15 -10.75 -13.01 24.55
CA ILE A 15 -9.86 -11.83 24.53
C ILE A 15 -10.61 -10.62 23.99
N SER A 16 -11.41 -10.77 22.92
CA SER A 16 -12.21 -9.68 22.38
C SER A 16 -13.23 -9.16 23.41
N MET A 17 -13.88 -10.05 24.16
CA MET A 17 -14.80 -9.68 25.23
C MET A 17 -14.10 -8.97 26.39
N HIS A 18 -12.91 -9.44 26.80
CA HIS A 18 -12.10 -8.75 27.81
C HIS A 18 -11.67 -7.34 27.38
N LEU A 19 -11.52 -7.12 26.07
CA LEU A 19 -11.25 -5.81 25.50
C LEU A 19 -12.53 -4.99 25.23
N ASN A 20 -13.67 -5.39 25.81
CA ASN A 20 -14.98 -4.77 25.63
C ASN A 20 -15.40 -4.64 24.16
N GLY A 21 -15.00 -5.59 23.31
CA GLY A 21 -15.30 -5.57 21.88
C GLY A 21 -14.60 -4.48 21.07
N ARG A 22 -13.64 -3.74 21.66
CA ARG A 22 -12.88 -2.70 20.94
C ARG A 22 -12.07 -3.26 19.77
N ILE A 23 -11.68 -4.52 19.86
CA ILE A 23 -10.98 -5.26 18.80
C ILE A 23 -11.75 -6.55 18.55
N SER A 24 -12.06 -6.84 17.29
CA SER A 24 -12.77 -8.06 16.90
C SER A 24 -11.85 -9.29 16.97
N LYS A 25 -12.44 -10.46 17.18
CA LYS A 25 -11.70 -11.74 17.26
C LYS A 25 -10.80 -11.99 16.04
N ASN A 26 -11.29 -11.69 14.83
CA ASN A 26 -10.52 -11.87 13.59
C ASN A 26 -9.35 -10.89 13.52
N ALA A 27 -9.54 -9.65 13.99
CA ALA A 27 -8.46 -8.67 14.05
C ALA A 27 -7.38 -9.09 15.06
N LEU A 28 -7.75 -9.64 16.22
CA LEU A 28 -6.81 -10.17 17.20
C LEU A 28 -5.94 -11.31 16.63
N HIS A 29 -6.58 -12.30 15.98
CA HIS A 29 -5.87 -13.38 15.31
C HIS A 29 -4.91 -12.82 14.25
N LEU A 30 -5.35 -11.87 13.41
CA LEU A 30 -4.50 -11.27 12.38
C LEU A 30 -3.34 -10.44 12.94
N PHE A 31 -3.54 -9.73 14.06
CA PHE A 31 -2.48 -8.95 14.71
C PHE A 31 -1.41 -9.87 15.28
N ILE A 32 -1.83 -10.92 15.98
CA ILE A 32 -0.91 -11.87 16.59
C ILE A 32 -0.26 -12.72 15.51
N HIS A 33 -0.98 -13.26 14.53
CA HIS A 33 -0.39 -14.06 13.45
C HIS A 33 0.65 -13.27 12.64
N ASN A 34 0.31 -12.06 12.21
CA ASN A 34 1.16 -11.24 11.34
C ASN A 34 2.16 -10.37 12.10
N GLY A 35 2.23 -10.45 13.44
CA GLY A 35 3.17 -9.67 14.25
C GLY A 35 2.95 -8.16 14.14
N ARG A 36 1.68 -7.72 14.15
CA ARG A 36 1.34 -6.29 14.11
C ARG A 36 1.29 -5.72 15.53
N HIS A 37 1.59 -4.43 15.65
CA HIS A 37 1.50 -3.66 16.90
C HIS A 37 2.35 -4.19 18.07
N GLY A 38 3.44 -4.93 17.79
CA GLY A 38 4.32 -5.41 18.85
C GLY A 38 3.70 -6.48 19.77
N VAL A 39 2.56 -7.08 19.37
CA VAL A 39 1.79 -7.97 20.26
C VAL A 39 2.51 -9.29 20.50
N LYS A 40 3.25 -9.82 19.51
CA LYS A 40 4.05 -11.04 19.70
C LYS A 40 5.18 -10.82 20.70
N GLU A 41 5.80 -9.65 20.63
CA GLU A 41 6.92 -9.22 21.47
C GLU A 41 6.44 -9.01 22.91
N ALA A 42 5.31 -8.31 23.09
CA ALA A 42 4.68 -8.09 24.39
C ALA A 42 4.23 -9.39 25.08
N LEU A 43 3.85 -10.40 24.29
CA LEU A 43 3.44 -11.72 24.79
C LEU A 43 4.62 -12.70 24.96
N GLY A 44 5.86 -12.29 24.63
CA GLY A 44 7.04 -13.15 24.75
C GLY A 44 7.02 -14.36 23.81
N LEU A 45 6.27 -14.31 22.70
CA LEU A 45 6.09 -15.41 21.76
C LEU A 45 7.18 -15.49 20.68
N LEU A 46 8.32 -14.82 20.89
CA LEU A 46 9.43 -14.88 19.95
C LEU A 46 10.13 -16.24 20.01
N PRO A 47 10.53 -16.83 18.87
CA PRO A 47 11.46 -17.94 18.86
C PRO A 47 12.76 -17.45 19.49
N ILE A 48 13.29 -18.20 20.46
CA ILE A 48 14.64 -18.00 20.98
C ILE A 48 15.60 -18.26 19.83
N VAL A 49 16.02 -17.20 19.14
CA VAL A 49 17.20 -17.25 18.28
C VAL A 49 18.39 -17.11 19.21
N GLN A 50 19.22 -18.15 19.30
CA GLN A 50 20.48 -18.08 20.01
C GLN A 50 21.30 -16.91 19.45
N GLU A 51 21.51 -15.90 20.29
CA GLU A 51 22.33 -14.74 20.00
C GLU A 51 23.78 -15.16 19.79
N ASN A 52 24.24 -15.17 18.53
CA ASN A 52 25.66 -14.93 18.29
C ASN A 52 25.90 -13.43 18.45
N LYS A 53 26.33 -13.05 19.65
CA LYS A 53 26.78 -11.72 20.02
C LYS A 53 27.86 -11.25 19.05
N ASN A 54 27.59 -10.18 18.31
CA ASN A 54 28.59 -9.15 18.00
C ASN A 54 27.90 -7.80 17.68
N GLN A 55 27.94 -6.94 18.70
CA GLN A 55 28.01 -5.47 18.66
C GLN A 55 26.81 -4.67 18.08
N MET A 56 25.81 -4.54 18.96
CA MET A 56 25.12 -3.31 19.37
C MET A 56 25.40 -2.00 18.60
N LYS A 57 24.38 -1.53 17.86
CA LYS A 57 24.06 -0.10 17.74
C LYS A 57 22.73 0.15 18.45
N LYS A 58 22.65 1.25 19.20
CA LYS A 58 21.52 1.63 20.06
C LYS A 58 20.18 1.63 19.32
N PRO A 59 19.05 1.34 20.00
CA PRO A 59 17.73 1.39 19.39
C PRO A 59 17.31 2.85 19.20
N ASP A 60 17.25 3.29 17.95
CA ASP A 60 16.48 4.48 17.58
C ASP A 60 14.98 4.15 17.67
N GLU A 61 14.24 5.12 18.20
CA GLU A 61 12.82 5.07 18.46
C GLU A 61 12.02 4.77 17.18
N LEU A 62 11.45 3.57 17.11
CA LEU A 62 10.60 3.10 16.02
C LEU A 62 9.24 3.80 16.11
N TYR A 63 9.11 4.92 15.42
CA TYR A 63 7.84 5.62 15.19
C TYR A 63 6.86 4.70 14.44
N PHE A 64 5.87 4.16 15.16
CA PHE A 64 4.70 3.52 14.55
C PHE A 64 3.75 4.61 14.05
N GLN A 65 3.78 4.90 12.75
CA GLN A 65 2.77 5.74 12.12
C GLN A 65 1.43 4.99 12.07
N THR A 66 0.46 5.56 12.79
CA THR A 66 -0.95 5.17 12.80
C THR A 66 -1.59 5.62 11.50
N ASP A 67 -2.41 4.75 10.91
CA ASP A 67 -2.92 4.76 9.53
C ASP A 67 -4.03 5.79 9.26
N SER A 68 -3.95 7.00 9.83
CA SER A 68 -5.07 7.96 9.77
C SER A 68 -4.79 9.36 9.22
N ASP A 69 -3.57 9.76 8.92
CA ASP A 69 -3.30 11.00 8.18
C ASP A 69 -2.03 10.84 7.35
N LEU A 70 -2.18 10.63 6.04
CA LEU A 70 -1.08 10.84 5.10
C LEU A 70 -1.37 12.14 4.36
N THR A 71 -1.23 13.23 5.12
CA THR A 71 -0.85 14.53 4.58
C THR A 71 0.45 14.42 3.81
N ASP A 72 0.57 15.27 2.80
CA ASP A 72 1.73 15.42 1.94
C ASP A 72 2.93 15.89 2.77
N ASP A 73 3.71 14.95 3.29
CA ASP A 73 5.05 15.25 3.83
C ASP A 73 6.09 14.74 2.84
N SER A 74 6.54 15.68 2.02
CA SER A 74 7.91 15.68 1.51
C SER A 74 8.84 15.74 2.73
N ASP A 75 9.96 15.02 2.65
CA ASP A 75 11.14 15.17 3.53
C ASP A 75 11.23 14.23 4.75
N ASN A 76 11.09 12.92 4.51
CA ASN A 76 11.80 11.94 5.34
C ASN A 76 13.15 11.57 4.68
N PRO A 77 14.31 11.95 5.25
CA PRO A 77 15.61 11.89 4.59
C PRO A 77 16.25 10.48 4.51
N ASP A 78 15.68 9.46 5.15
CA ASP A 78 16.32 8.12 5.24
C ASP A 78 15.90 7.12 4.15
N PHE A 79 15.05 7.51 3.21
CA PHE A 79 14.78 6.68 2.05
C PHE A 79 15.71 7.05 0.90
N CYS A 80 16.47 6.07 0.39
CA CYS A 80 17.20 6.21 -0.87
C CYS A 80 16.18 6.43 -2.00
N GLN A 81 15.83 7.70 -2.25
CA GLN A 81 14.91 8.13 -3.30
C GLN A 81 15.60 7.96 -4.65
N LYS A 82 15.67 6.74 -5.15
CA LYS A 82 16.06 6.49 -6.54
C LYS A 82 14.90 6.93 -7.43
N LYS A 83 14.95 8.20 -7.83
CA LYS A 83 14.05 8.78 -8.83
C LYS A 83 14.35 8.14 -10.18
N ASN A 84 13.65 7.06 -10.48
CA ASN A 84 13.70 6.47 -11.82
C ASN A 84 12.56 7.05 -12.64
N LEU A 85 12.91 7.41 -13.88
CA LEU A 85 11.98 7.96 -14.85
C LEU A 85 11.54 6.82 -15.78
N SER A 86 10.31 6.35 -15.63
CA SER A 86 9.71 5.42 -16.59
C SER A 86 8.84 6.18 -17.60
N THR A 87 8.96 5.80 -18.88
CA THR A 87 8.23 6.43 -19.98
C THR A 87 7.39 5.36 -20.70
N PHE A 88 6.08 5.58 -20.79
CA PHE A 88 5.18 4.69 -21.53
C PHE A 88 5.11 5.07 -23.01
N SER A 89 5.10 4.07 -23.88
CA SER A 89 4.78 4.24 -25.29
C SER A 89 3.30 4.63 -25.48
N PRO A 90 2.93 5.23 -26.64
CA PRO A 90 1.54 5.61 -26.90
C PRO A 90 0.54 4.44 -26.82
N SER A 91 0.94 3.25 -27.28
CA SER A 91 0.11 2.04 -27.22
C SER A 91 -0.11 1.55 -25.79
N GLU A 92 0.93 1.58 -24.97
CA GLU A 92 0.83 1.22 -23.55
C GLU A 92 -0.06 2.21 -22.80
N TRP A 93 0.09 3.50 -23.10
CA TRP A 93 -0.73 4.54 -22.50
C TRP A 93 -2.22 4.37 -22.82
N GLN A 94 -2.56 4.00 -24.06
CA GLN A 94 -3.95 3.73 -24.45
C GLN A 94 -4.57 2.58 -23.63
N GLN A 95 -3.78 1.57 -23.23
CA GLN A 95 -4.28 0.44 -22.44
C GLN A 95 -4.57 0.79 -20.98
N ILE A 96 -3.89 1.80 -20.44
CA ILE A 96 -3.99 2.18 -19.02
C ILE A 96 -4.68 3.53 -18.82
N GLN A 97 -5.17 4.15 -19.90
CA GLN A 97 -5.83 5.44 -19.86
C GLN A 97 -6.98 5.43 -18.82
N PRO A 98 -7.05 6.43 -17.92
CA PRO A 98 -8.12 6.53 -16.96
C PRO A 98 -9.51 6.50 -17.60
N GLN A 99 -10.39 5.67 -17.04
CA GLN A 99 -11.79 5.53 -17.47
C GLN A 99 -12.72 6.05 -16.37
N GLU A 100 -13.81 6.69 -16.77
CA GLU A 100 -14.84 7.14 -15.84
C GLU A 100 -15.71 5.93 -15.43
N VAL A 101 -15.83 5.71 -14.12
CA VAL A 101 -16.69 4.68 -13.54
C VAL A 101 -17.74 5.35 -12.69
N ILE A 102 -19.00 5.06 -12.99
CA ILE A 102 -20.17 5.58 -12.29
C ILE A 102 -20.61 4.57 -11.23
N TYR A 103 -20.56 4.98 -9.97
CA TYR A 103 -21.06 4.23 -8.83
C TYR A 103 -22.45 4.75 -8.46
N LYS A 104 -23.43 3.85 -8.44
CA LYS A 104 -24.78 4.14 -7.95
C LYS A 104 -24.75 4.17 -6.42
N ALA A 105 -25.16 5.29 -5.84
CA ALA A 105 -25.33 5.43 -4.40
C ALA A 105 -26.77 5.05 -4.05
N ASN A 106 -26.96 3.85 -3.50
CA ASN A 106 -28.26 3.39 -2.99
C ASN A 106 -28.49 3.87 -1.56
N ASP A 107 -28.38 5.19 -1.32
CA ASP A 107 -28.71 5.76 -0.02
C ASP A 107 -30.18 6.19 0.01
N LYS A 108 -31.00 5.45 0.77
CA LYS A 108 -32.44 5.71 0.93
C LYS A 108 -32.71 7.09 1.57
N ASN A 109 -31.76 7.65 2.31
CA ASN A 109 -31.91 8.91 3.02
C ASN A 109 -31.48 10.14 2.19
N ARG A 110 -30.92 9.93 0.98
CA ARG A 110 -30.43 11.04 0.15
C ARG A 110 -30.71 10.82 -1.35
N PRO A 111 -31.98 10.89 -1.79
CA PRO A 111 -32.37 10.57 -3.16
C PRO A 111 -31.77 11.50 -4.24
N MET A 112 -31.34 12.71 -3.85
CA MET A 112 -30.86 13.73 -4.78
C MET A 112 -29.40 13.53 -5.28
N ARG A 113 -28.64 12.58 -4.70
CA ARG A 113 -27.28 12.22 -5.16
C ARG A 113 -27.18 10.73 -5.44
N SER A 114 -27.92 10.27 -6.44
CA SER A 114 -28.08 8.84 -6.77
C SER A 114 -26.84 8.21 -7.44
N CYS A 115 -25.90 9.02 -7.95
CA CYS A 115 -24.70 8.54 -8.64
C CYS A 115 -23.47 9.41 -8.31
N ARG A 116 -22.30 8.77 -8.22
CA ARG A 116 -20.98 9.43 -8.19
C ARG A 116 -20.09 8.84 -9.25
N SER A 117 -19.43 9.67 -10.05
CA SER A 117 -18.42 9.20 -10.99
C SER A 117 -17.01 9.46 -10.47
N TYR A 118 -16.10 8.52 -10.77
CA TYR A 118 -14.68 8.61 -10.46
C TYR A 118 -13.88 8.16 -11.66
N TYR A 119 -12.75 8.81 -11.93
CA TYR A 119 -11.76 8.30 -12.86
C TYR A 119 -10.89 7.24 -12.19
N VAL A 120 -10.75 6.09 -12.82
CA VAL A 120 -9.93 4.98 -12.33
C VAL A 120 -9.10 4.39 -13.46
N LEU A 121 -7.93 3.84 -13.12
CA LEU A 121 -7.17 3.05 -14.09
C LEU A 121 -7.89 1.71 -14.36
N PRO A 122 -7.88 1.21 -15.62
CA PRO A 122 -8.60 -0.01 -15.97
C PRO A 122 -8.04 -1.23 -15.21
N LYS A 123 -8.91 -2.00 -14.57
CA LYS A 123 -8.48 -3.16 -13.79
C LYS A 123 -7.80 -4.20 -14.70
N GLY A 124 -6.67 -4.73 -14.23
CA GLY A 124 -5.95 -5.80 -14.92
C GLY A 124 -4.94 -5.36 -15.97
N SER A 125 -4.99 -4.11 -16.47
CA SER A 125 -4.03 -3.64 -17.47
C SER A 125 -2.86 -2.85 -16.87
N TRP A 126 -3.12 -1.93 -15.93
CA TRP A 126 -2.05 -1.02 -15.46
C TRP A 126 -1.03 -1.68 -14.53
N THR A 127 -1.45 -2.66 -13.72
CA THR A 127 -0.58 -3.36 -12.76
C THR A 127 0.57 -4.12 -13.43
N PRO A 128 0.32 -5.04 -14.39
CA PRO A 128 1.41 -5.76 -15.06
C PRO A 128 2.32 -4.81 -15.83
N LEU A 129 1.74 -3.84 -16.53
CA LEU A 129 2.48 -2.85 -17.31
C LEU A 129 3.45 -2.05 -16.43
N LEU A 130 2.99 -1.58 -15.27
CA LEU A 130 3.85 -0.85 -14.34
C LEU A 130 4.92 -1.74 -13.69
N ALA A 131 4.64 -3.03 -13.47
CA ALA A 131 5.61 -3.98 -12.94
C ALA A 131 6.74 -4.27 -13.95
N GLU A 132 6.40 -4.45 -15.23
CA GLU A 132 7.35 -4.62 -16.33
C GLU A 132 8.25 -3.40 -16.46
N HIS A 133 7.68 -2.20 -16.50
CA HIS A 133 8.46 -0.96 -16.53
C HIS A 133 9.36 -0.83 -15.31
N PHE A 134 8.88 -1.17 -14.11
CA PHE A 134 9.71 -1.12 -12.92
C PHE A 134 10.93 -2.06 -13.04
N TRP A 135 10.72 -3.28 -13.53
CA TRP A 135 11.79 -4.25 -13.75
C TRP A 135 12.80 -3.73 -14.78
N ASP A 136 12.34 -3.26 -15.94
CA ASP A 136 13.22 -2.80 -17.02
C ASP A 136 14.11 -1.63 -16.61
N HIS A 137 13.60 -0.71 -15.78
CA HIS A 137 14.35 0.48 -15.37
C HIS A 137 15.27 0.23 -14.17
N THR A 138 14.89 -0.68 -13.26
CA THR A 138 15.61 -0.85 -11.98
C THR A 138 16.42 -2.14 -11.92
N ASN A 139 16.06 -3.15 -12.72
CA ASN A 139 16.56 -4.52 -12.64
C ASN A 139 16.51 -5.11 -11.21
N LEU A 140 15.57 -4.63 -10.38
CA LEU A 140 15.42 -5.08 -9.00
C LEU A 140 14.42 -6.24 -8.93
N PRO A 141 14.76 -7.37 -8.28
CA PRO A 141 13.86 -8.51 -8.06
C PRO A 141 12.81 -8.24 -6.98
N CYS A 142 12.29 -7.02 -6.92
CA CYS A 142 11.27 -6.62 -5.98
C CYS A 142 9.89 -7.05 -6.47
N CYS A 143 9.23 -7.94 -5.72
CA CYS A 143 7.83 -8.27 -5.92
C CYS A 143 6.93 -7.14 -5.38
N ILE A 144 6.62 -6.14 -6.20
CA ILE A 144 5.78 -5.01 -5.79
C ILE A 144 4.30 -5.41 -5.80
N SER A 145 3.68 -5.31 -4.64
CA SER A 145 2.22 -5.39 -4.50
C SER A 145 1.64 -3.98 -4.55
N PHE A 146 0.94 -3.65 -5.64
CA PHE A 146 0.29 -2.35 -5.78
C PHE A 146 -1.01 -2.30 -4.97
N LYS A 147 -1.10 -1.32 -4.07
CA LYS A 147 -2.25 -1.17 -3.16
C LYS A 147 -3.34 -0.27 -3.74
N ARG A 148 -2.95 0.83 -4.38
CA ARG A 148 -3.88 1.83 -4.90
C ARG A 148 -3.32 2.59 -6.09
N ALA A 149 -4.20 2.96 -7.01
CA ALA A 149 -3.96 3.96 -8.04
C ALA A 149 -5.07 5.00 -7.98
N LYS A 150 -4.70 6.27 -7.77
CA LYS A 150 -5.62 7.41 -7.74
C LYS A 150 -5.40 8.25 -8.99
N VAL A 151 -6.51 8.66 -9.61
CA VAL A 151 -6.52 9.61 -10.72
C VAL A 151 -7.10 10.92 -10.22
N PHE A 152 -6.40 12.01 -10.48
CA PHE A 152 -6.85 13.35 -10.18
C PHE A 152 -7.01 14.10 -11.50
N THR A 153 -8.18 14.69 -11.72
CA THR A 153 -8.48 15.48 -12.92
C THR A 153 -7.96 16.91 -12.83
N GLU A 154 -7.69 17.37 -11.61
CA GLU A 154 -7.30 18.74 -11.27
C GLU A 154 -6.07 18.70 -10.36
N GLY A 155 -5.16 19.65 -10.55
CA GLY A 155 -3.94 19.80 -9.75
C GLY A 155 -2.65 19.39 -10.48
N ASN A 156 -1.56 19.34 -9.71
CA ASN A 156 -0.18 19.11 -10.21
C ASN A 156 0.19 17.63 -10.37
N VAL A 157 -0.71 16.73 -9.97
CA VAL A 157 -0.54 15.28 -10.05
C VAL A 157 -1.75 14.75 -10.77
N TYR A 158 -1.54 14.07 -11.88
CA TYR A 158 -2.59 13.42 -12.67
C TYR A 158 -2.87 12.00 -12.20
N ILE A 159 -1.83 11.21 -11.93
CA ILE A 159 -1.95 9.84 -11.41
C ILE A 159 -0.97 9.63 -10.27
N CYS A 160 -1.44 9.03 -9.18
CA CYS A 160 -0.59 8.56 -8.10
C CYS A 160 -0.82 7.07 -7.85
N VAL A 161 0.24 6.27 -8.01
CA VAL A 161 0.26 4.84 -7.72
C VAL A 161 1.10 4.58 -6.48
N ILE A 162 0.61 3.72 -5.59
CA ILE A 162 1.33 3.31 -4.40
C ILE A 162 1.39 1.79 -4.34
N GLY A 163 2.59 1.28 -4.09
CA GLY A 163 2.87 -0.13 -3.88
C GLY A 163 3.85 -0.36 -2.73
N ARG A 164 3.99 -1.62 -2.35
CA ARG A 164 4.98 -2.07 -1.38
C ARG A 164 5.56 -3.40 -1.83
N CYS A 165 6.87 -3.56 -1.72
CA CYS A 165 7.50 -4.84 -1.99
C CYS A 165 7.16 -5.83 -0.86
N SER A 166 6.77 -7.05 -1.21
CA SER A 166 6.51 -8.12 -0.23
C SER A 166 7.79 -8.73 0.36
N ILE A 167 8.93 -8.60 -0.34
CA ILE A 167 10.21 -9.19 0.08
C ILE A 167 11.00 -8.21 0.95
N CYS A 168 11.35 -7.05 0.40
CA CYS A 168 12.19 -6.07 1.10
C CYS A 168 11.40 -4.99 1.86
N CYS A 169 10.07 -5.04 1.84
CA CYS A 169 9.19 -4.05 2.46
C CYS A 169 9.35 -2.59 1.95
N SER A 170 10.17 -2.34 0.93
CA SER A 170 10.35 -1.01 0.35
C SER A 170 9.06 -0.44 -0.21
N HIS A 171 8.92 0.88 -0.07
CA HIS A 171 7.77 1.63 -0.58
C HIS A 171 8.01 2.02 -2.04
N PHE A 172 6.94 1.90 -2.83
CA PHE A 172 6.90 2.36 -4.21
C PHE A 172 5.85 3.47 -4.32
N LYS A 173 6.23 4.63 -4.86
CA LYS A 173 5.32 5.75 -5.13
C LYS A 173 5.56 6.25 -6.55
N GLY A 174 4.71 5.84 -7.48
CA GLY A 174 4.74 6.31 -8.86
C GLY A 174 3.85 7.53 -9.06
N ILE A 175 4.38 8.63 -9.59
CA ILE A 175 3.61 9.87 -9.84
C ILE A 175 3.69 10.27 -11.30
N VAL A 176 2.54 10.50 -11.93
CA VAL A 176 2.39 11.19 -13.22
C VAL A 176 1.90 12.60 -12.94
N LYS A 177 2.69 13.60 -13.30
CA LYS A 177 2.36 15.02 -13.03
C LYS A 177 1.29 15.56 -13.97
N GLU A 178 1.51 15.39 -15.27
CA GLU A 178 0.69 16.00 -16.31
C GLU A 178 -0.05 14.93 -17.12
N LYS A 179 -1.29 15.24 -17.49
CA LYS A 179 -2.04 14.44 -18.45
C LYS A 179 -1.35 14.55 -19.82
N PRO A 180 -0.95 13.44 -20.45
CA PRO A 180 -0.35 13.51 -21.77
C PRO A 180 -1.39 14.03 -22.77
N SER A 181 -0.99 15.02 -23.58
CA SER A 181 -1.74 15.41 -24.77
C SER A 181 -1.81 14.23 -25.73
N GLY A 182 -2.91 14.05 -26.46
CA GLY A 182 -3.30 12.79 -27.11
C GLY A 182 -2.31 12.12 -28.08
N ASN A 183 -1.18 12.77 -28.41
CA ASN A 183 -0.10 12.24 -29.25
C ASN A 183 1.29 12.29 -28.57
N SER A 184 1.36 12.64 -27.29
CA SER A 184 2.61 12.79 -26.55
C SER A 184 3.10 11.44 -26.06
N ARG A 185 4.36 11.10 -26.38
CA ARG A 185 5.06 9.87 -25.97
C ARG A 185 5.44 9.85 -24.48
N PHE A 186 4.91 10.77 -23.67
CA PHE A 186 5.52 11.08 -22.38
C PHE A 186 4.49 11.03 -21.26
N VAL A 187 4.45 9.88 -20.59
CA VAL A 187 3.97 9.78 -19.22
C VAL A 187 5.17 9.46 -18.36
N LYS A 188 5.64 10.49 -17.65
CA LYS A 188 6.78 10.41 -16.75
C LYS A 188 6.28 9.89 -15.41
N LEU A 189 6.61 8.65 -15.09
CA LEU A 189 6.42 8.12 -13.76
C LEU A 189 7.68 8.42 -12.95
N ILE A 190 7.56 9.29 -11.95
CA ILE A 190 8.63 9.53 -10.96
C ILE A 190 8.40 8.55 -9.82
N THR A 191 9.43 7.75 -9.51
CA THR A 191 9.45 6.77 -8.39
C THR A 191 10.24 7.22 -7.19
#